data_AF-A0A5K0X318-F1
#
_entry.id   AF-A0A5K0X318-F1
#
_cell.length_a   1.000
_cell.length_b   1.000
_cell.length_c   1.000
_cell.angle_alpha   90.00
_cell.angle_beta   90.00
_cell.angle_gamma   90.00
#
_symmetry.space_group_name_H-M   'P 1'
#
loop_
_entity.id
_entity.type
_entity.pdbx_description
1 polymer ?
#
loop_
_entity_poly.entity_id
_entity_poly.type
_entity_poly.pdbx_seq_one_letter_code
_entity_poly.pdbx_strand_id
1 'polypeptide(L)' 'ELFLYWVGTEPRFCVTDADMIREMLKTKFGLFTKDDPIPALKALLGKGLVLATDEKWVEHRR' A
#
# COMPACT_ATOMS: atom_id res chain seq x y z
N GLU A 1 5.35 -14.06 -11.14
CA GLU A 1 4.25 -13.84 -12.12
C GLU A 1 3.46 -12.56 -11.79
N LEU A 2 2.88 -11.92 -12.82
CA LEU A 2 1.98 -10.77 -12.68
C LEU A 2 0.60 -11.18 -13.18
N PHE A 3 -0.42 -11.04 -12.35
CA PHE A 3 -1.80 -11.31 -12.78
C PHE A 3 -2.75 -10.21 -12.31
N LEU A 4 -3.84 -10.06 -13.06
CA LEU A 4 -4.91 -9.11 -12.78
C LEU A 4 -6.06 -9.83 -12.08
N TYR A 5 -6.57 -9.23 -11.02
CA TYR A 5 -7.76 -9.70 -10.32
C TYR A 5 -8.67 -8.53 -9.97
N TRP A 6 -9.91 -8.81 -9.56
CA TRP A 6 -10.91 -7.79 -9.25
C TRP A 6 -11.31 -7.83 -7.78
N VAL A 7 -11.40 -6.65 -7.17
CA VAL A 7 -12.03 -6.45 -5.86
C VAL A 7 -13.23 -5.56 -6.07
N GLY A 8 -14.43 -6.16 -6.13
CA GLY A 8 -15.63 -5.46 -6.56
C GLY A 8 -15.47 -4.96 -8.00
N THR A 9 -15.59 -3.64 -8.18
CA THR A 9 -15.44 -2.95 -9.48
C THR A 9 -14.05 -2.34 -9.68
N GLU A 10 -13.07 -2.67 -8.82
CA GLU A 10 -11.71 -2.11 -8.88
C GLU A 10 -10.67 -3.17 -9.29
N PRO A 11 -9.86 -2.92 -10.33
CA PRO A 11 -8.87 -3.88 -10.81
C PRO A 11 -7.62 -3.79 -9.94
N ARG A 12 -7.01 -4.92 -9.64
CA ARG A 12 -5.77 -5.00 -8.87
C ARG A 12 -4.75 -5.89 -9.53
N PHE A 13 -3.51 -5.40 -9.57
CA PHE A 13 -2.38 -6.20 -10.01
C PHE A 13 -1.78 -6.95 -8.82
N CYS A 14 -1.61 -8.26 -8.95
CA CYS A 14 -0.85 -9.07 -8.00
C CYS A 14 0.54 -9.34 -8.57
N VAL A 15 1.56 -8.86 -7.87
CA VAL A 15 2.95 -9.11 -8.18
C VAL A 15 3.48 -10.19 -7.25
N THR A 16 4.01 -11.27 -7.80
CA THR A 16 4.61 -12.37 -7.02
C THR A 16 6.12 -12.53 -7.23
N ASP A 17 6.69 -11.81 -8.19
CA ASP A 17 8.13 -11.84 -8.48
C ASP A 17 8.92 -11.00 -7.47
N ALA A 18 9.86 -11.62 -6.75
CA ALA A 18 10.57 -10.98 -5.65
C ALA A 18 11.48 -9.82 -6.09
N ASP A 19 12.13 -9.95 -7.25
CA ASP A 19 13.01 -8.89 -7.78
C ASP A 19 12.18 -7.69 -8.22
N MET A 20 11.03 -7.93 -8.87
CA MET A 20 10.10 -6.85 -9.22
C MET A 20 9.50 -6.17 -7.98
N ILE A 21 9.08 -6.93 -6.96
CA ILE A 21 8.60 -6.37 -5.68
C ILE A 21 9.69 -5.49 -5.06
N ARG A 22 10.93 -5.96 -5.05
CA ARG A 22 12.06 -5.21 -4.49
C ARG A 22 12.27 -3.88 -5.19
N GLU A 23 12.23 -3.84 -6.51
CA GLU A 23 12.40 -2.60 -7.27
C GLU A 23 11.20 -1.65 -7.08
N MET A 24 9.98 -2.18 -7.03
CA MET A 24 8.78 -1.39 -6.71
C MET A 24 8.87 -0.74 -5.32
N LEU A 25 9.28 -1.50 -4.30
CA LEU A 25 9.40 -1.01 -2.91
C LEU A 25 10.58 -0.04 -2.71
N LYS A 26 11.62 -0.11 -3.54
CA LYS A 26 12.74 0.85 -3.52
C LYS A 26 12.38 2.18 -4.18
N THR A 27 11.38 2.20 -5.06
CA THR A 27 11.03 3.38 -5.85
C THR A 27 10.51 4.49 -4.93
N LYS A 28 11.27 5.58 -4.81
CA LYS A 28 11.02 6.66 -3.83
C LYS A 28 9.99 7.71 -4.28
N PHE A 29 9.34 7.52 -5.42
CA PHE A 29 8.55 8.56 -6.08
C PHE A 29 7.04 8.49 -5.81
N GLY A 30 6.59 7.71 -4.82
CA GLY A 30 5.16 7.63 -4.48
C GLY A 30 4.29 7.03 -5.58
N LEU A 31 4.89 6.38 -6.58
CA LEU A 31 4.16 5.69 -7.67
C LEU A 31 3.31 4.53 -7.16
N PHE A 32 3.72 3.94 -6.02
CA PHE A 32 3.00 2.88 -5.33
C PHE A 32 2.64 3.36 -3.93
N THR A 33 1.40 3.78 -3.76
CA THR A 33 0.83 4.14 -2.45
C THR A 33 0.18 2.93 -1.79
N LYS A 34 -0.07 3.02 -0.47
CA LYS A 34 -0.89 2.02 0.21
C LYS A 34 -2.33 2.17 -0.26
N ASP A 35 -3.02 1.04 -0.44
CA ASP A 35 -4.46 1.02 -0.66
C ASP A 35 -5.20 1.69 0.50
N ASP A 36 -6.37 2.27 0.19
CA ASP A 36 -7.27 2.73 1.24
C ASP A 36 -7.71 1.56 2.13
N PRO A 37 -7.61 1.70 3.46
CA PRO A 37 -7.98 0.64 4.36
C PRO A 37 -9.50 0.43 4.35
N ILE A 38 -9.89 -0.84 4.41
CA ILE A 38 -11.29 -1.18 4.65
C ILE A 38 -11.79 -0.53 5.96
N PRO A 39 -13.08 -0.13 6.05
CA PRO A 39 -13.59 0.61 7.21
C PRO A 39 -13.33 -0.08 8.56
N ALA A 40 -13.42 -1.40 8.61
CA ALA A 40 -13.13 -2.20 9.80
C ALA A 40 -11.67 -2.04 10.28
N LEU A 41 -10.72 -2.03 9.34
CA LEU A 41 -9.30 -1.87 9.65
C LEU A 41 -9.00 -0.46 10.17
N LYS A 42 -9.65 0.55 9.58
CA LYS A 42 -9.56 1.95 10.01
C LYS A 42 -10.15 2.17 11.40
N ALA A 43 -11.25 1.49 11.74
CA ALA A 43 -11.85 1.55 13.07
C ALA A 43 -10.92 0.93 14.14
N LEU A 44 -10.20 -0.15 13.80
CA LEU A 44 -9.30 -0.83 14.73
C LEU A 44 -7.98 -0.09 14.93
N LEU A 45 -7.35 0.39 13.85
CA LEU A 45 -5.99 0.94 13.87
C LEU A 45 -5.95 2.48 13.87
N GLY A 46 -7.10 3.14 13.74
CA GLY A 46 -7.20 4.59 13.67
C GLY A 46 -6.37 5.19 12.52
N LYS A 47 -5.61 6.24 12.83
CA LYS A 47 -4.63 6.86 11.90
C LYS A 47 -3.19 6.54 12.30
N GLY A 48 -2.96 5.33 12.82
CA GLY A 48 -1.62 4.89 13.24
C GLY A 48 -0.64 4.72 12.07
N LEU A 49 0.63 4.44 12.40
CA LEU A 49 1.74 4.36 11.43
C LEU A 49 1.50 3.39 10.25
N VAL A 50 0.74 2.32 10.47
CA VAL A 50 0.38 1.36 9.40
C VAL A 50 -0.46 2.04 8.32
N LEU A 51 -1.38 2.92 8.69
CA LEU A 51 -2.33 3.58 7.81
C LEU A 51 -1.93 5.02 7.44
N ALA A 52 -0.95 5.59 8.12
CA ALA A 52 -0.39 6.90 7.77
C ALA A 52 0.32 6.83 6.40
N THR A 53 0.15 7.90 5.62
CA THR A 53 0.83 8.15 4.34
C THR A 53 1.65 9.45 4.42
N ASP A 54 2.62 9.56 3.52
CA ASP A 54 3.37 10.79 3.22
C ASP A 54 3.96 11.48 4.47
N GLU A 55 3.71 12.78 4.60
CA GLU A 55 4.25 13.65 5.66
C GLU A 55 3.90 13.14 7.06
N LYS A 56 2.66 12.69 7.26
CA LYS A 56 2.23 12.15 8.57
C LYS A 56 2.99 10.88 8.91
N TRP A 57 3.24 10.01 7.93
CA TRP A 57 4.03 8.81 8.17
C TRP A 57 5.49 9.15 8.52
N VAL A 58 6.10 10.09 7.78
CA VAL A 58 7.48 10.52 8.04
C VAL A 58 7.64 11.12 9.44
N GLU A 59 6.68 11.93 9.87
CA GLU A 59 6.65 12.51 11.21
C GLU A 59 6.49 11.43 12.29
N HIS A 60 5.55 10.49 12.12
CA HIS A 60 5.26 9.46 13.12
C HIS A 60 6.32 8.35 13.19
N ARG A 61 7.16 8.18 12.14
CA ARG A 61 8.19 7.13 12.10
C ARG A 61 9.54 7.55 12.67
N ARG A 62 9.85 8.85 12.65
CA ARG A 62 11.10 9.38 13.22
C ARG A 62 11.09 9.25 14.73
#